data_AF-A0A505HSF4-F1
#
_entry.id   AF-A0A505HSF4-F1
#
_cell.length_a   1.000
_cell.length_b   1.000
_cell.length_c   1.000
_cell.angle_alpha   90.00
_cell.angle_beta   90.00
_cell.angle_gamma   90.00
#
_symmetry.space_group_name_H-M   'P 1'
#
loop_
_entity.id
_entity.type
_entity.pdbx_description
1 polymer ?
#
loop_
_entity_poly.entity_id
_entity_poly.type
_entity_poly.pdbx_seq_one_letter_code
_entity_poly.pdbx_strand_id
1 'polypeptide(L)'
;MSNPRFEQKMFIIHAGYGQQMDTLLALNPDLGSRFKREMTFDSLTGEQAAQLLIQTLNGKGFLDTSQIGVPIYETHQELCDPFTSMSQIDGWGDARDVHTISEDIARRVLLGSGEPDEPLSVTLDVVYEVLCNVTQRRGAHPPVSRPSFSN
;
A
#
# COMPACT_ATOMS: atom_id res chain seq x y z
N MET A 1 4.01 -44.13 -13.20
CA MET A 1 2.75 -44.18 -12.42
C MET A 1 2.82 -43.15 -11.31
N SER A 2 1.82 -42.27 -11.19
CA SER A 2 1.68 -41.34 -10.06
C SER A 2 1.42 -42.11 -8.77
N ASN A 3 1.97 -41.64 -7.65
CA ASN A 3 1.72 -42.26 -6.34
C ASN A 3 0.30 -41.87 -5.86
N PRO A 4 -0.63 -42.83 -5.66
CA PRO A 4 -2.02 -42.54 -5.29
C PRO A 4 -2.16 -41.76 -3.98
N ARG A 5 -1.12 -41.78 -3.13
CA ARG A 5 -1.09 -41.07 -1.86
C ARG A 5 -1.27 -39.56 -1.98
N PHE A 6 -0.87 -38.96 -3.11
CA PHE A 6 -0.86 -37.51 -3.33
C PHE A 6 -1.93 -37.04 -4.33
N GLU A 7 -2.71 -37.94 -4.91
CA GLU A 7 -3.81 -37.58 -5.80
C GLU A 7 -4.79 -36.68 -5.05
N GLN A 8 -5.07 -35.51 -5.64
CA GLN A 8 -5.97 -34.47 -5.10
C GLN A 8 -5.59 -33.87 -3.73
N LYS A 9 -4.34 -34.04 -3.27
CA LYS A 9 -3.86 -33.44 -1.99
C LYS A 9 -2.92 -32.24 -2.17
N MET A 10 -2.80 -31.73 -3.40
CA MET A 10 -1.89 -30.64 -3.73
C MET A 10 -2.68 -29.42 -4.18
N PHE A 11 -2.41 -28.29 -3.54
CA PHE A 11 -2.83 -26.97 -4.01
C PHE A 11 -1.64 -26.30 -4.69
N ILE A 12 -1.85 -25.79 -5.90
CA ILE A 12 -0.86 -25.03 -6.65
C ILE A 12 -1.45 -23.65 -6.91
N ILE A 13 -0.73 -22.60 -6.53
CA ILE A 13 -1.10 -21.21 -6.78
C ILE A 13 -0.05 -20.63 -7.71
N HIS A 14 -0.50 -20.07 -8.83
CA HIS A 14 0.34 -19.26 -9.71
C HIS A 14 -0.14 -17.81 -9.61
N ALA A 15 0.80 -16.88 -9.46
CA ALA A 15 0.51 -15.46 -9.35
C ALA A 15 1.45 -14.68 -10.28
N GLY A 16 0.92 -13.64 -10.91
CA GLY A 16 1.64 -12.79 -11.86
C GLY A 16 0.69 -11.76 -12.47
N TYR A 17 1.23 -10.86 -13.29
CA TYR A 17 0.42 -9.87 -14.01
C TYR A 17 -0.44 -10.54 -15.08
N GLY A 18 -1.68 -10.08 -15.29
CA GLY A 18 -2.69 -10.73 -16.14
C GLY A 18 -2.15 -11.14 -17.53
N GLN A 19 -1.58 -10.21 -18.28
CA GLN A 19 -1.02 -10.50 -19.62
C GLN A 19 0.11 -11.55 -19.60
N GLN A 20 0.93 -11.54 -18.55
CA GLN A 20 2.01 -12.51 -18.39
C GLN A 20 1.46 -13.89 -18.02
N MET A 21 0.39 -13.94 -17.21
CA MET A 21 -0.34 -15.16 -16.88
C MET A 21 -1.05 -15.74 -18.11
N ASP A 22 -1.71 -14.92 -18.92
CA ASP A 22 -2.32 -15.35 -20.18
C ASP A 22 -1.29 -15.99 -21.11
N THR A 23 -0.14 -15.34 -21.26
CA THR A 23 0.99 -15.85 -22.05
C THR A 23 1.49 -17.18 -21.51
N LEU A 24 1.64 -17.30 -20.19
CA LEU A 24 2.09 -18.52 -19.52
C LEU A 24 1.11 -19.67 -19.71
N LEU A 25 -0.19 -19.42 -19.53
CA LEU A 25 -1.24 -20.42 -19.69
C LEU A 25 -1.41 -20.86 -21.15
N ALA A 26 -1.08 -19.99 -22.11
CA ALA A 26 -1.10 -20.30 -23.54
C ALA A 26 0.06 -21.20 -23.98
N LEU A 27 1.13 -21.36 -23.19
CA LEU A 27 2.28 -22.21 -23.54
C LEU A 27 1.90 -23.68 -23.72
N ASN A 28 0.85 -24.15 -23.04
CA ASN A 28 0.30 -25.48 -23.21
C ASN A 28 -1.23 -25.42 -22.98
N PRO A 29 -2.07 -25.75 -23.97
CA PRO A 29 -3.53 -25.75 -23.83
C PRO A 29 -4.05 -26.56 -22.64
N ASP A 30 -3.35 -27.64 -22.27
CA ASP A 30 -3.71 -28.48 -21.12
C ASP A 30 -3.32 -27.87 -19.78
N LEU A 31 -2.48 -26.83 -19.76
CA LEU A 31 -2.08 -26.14 -18.55
C LEU A 31 -3.21 -25.25 -18.04
N GLY A 32 -3.82 -24.46 -18.94
CA GLY A 32 -4.99 -23.62 -18.60
C GLY A 32 -6.14 -24.43 -18.01
N SER A 33 -6.44 -25.61 -18.56
CA SER A 33 -7.54 -26.47 -18.08
C SER A 33 -7.34 -27.02 -16.65
N ARG A 34 -6.10 -27.03 -16.14
CA ARG A 34 -5.76 -27.47 -14.78
C ARG A 34 -5.97 -26.38 -13.73
N PHE A 35 -6.04 -25.11 -14.13
CA PHE A 35 -6.32 -23.97 -13.25
C PHE A 35 -7.78 -23.54 -13.37
N LYS A 36 -8.67 -24.28 -12.69
CA LYS A 36 -10.13 -24.07 -12.76
C LYS A 36 -10.63 -22.84 -12.01
N ARG A 37 -9.76 -22.13 -11.30
CA ARG A 37 -10.09 -20.95 -10.51
C ARG A 37 -9.07 -19.86 -10.78
N GLU A 38 -9.58 -18.73 -11.18
CA GLU A 38 -8.83 -17.49 -11.38
C GLU A 38 -9.35 -16.45 -10.38
N MET A 39 -8.44 -15.65 -9.86
CA MET A 39 -8.76 -14.52 -8.99
C MET A 39 -7.91 -13.34 -9.45
N THR A 40 -8.57 -12.24 -9.77
CA THR A 40 -7.93 -10.98 -10.13
C THR A 40 -7.91 -10.09 -8.90
N PHE A 41 -6.76 -9.46 -8.65
CA PHE A 41 -6.60 -8.45 -7.61
C PHE A 41 -6.39 -7.13 -8.30
N ASP A 42 -7.38 -6.24 -8.20
CA ASP A 42 -7.27 -4.89 -8.73
C ASP A 42 -6.29 -4.06 -7.90
N SER A 43 -5.65 -3.09 -8.55
CA SER A 43 -4.81 -2.11 -7.86
C SER A 43 -5.64 -1.30 -6.86
N LEU A 44 -4.98 -0.82 -5.80
CA LEU A 44 -5.65 -0.07 -4.74
C LEU A 44 -6.11 1.28 -5.29
N THR A 45 -7.35 1.66 -4.97
CA THR A 45 -7.76 3.06 -5.13
C THR A 45 -6.99 3.96 -4.16
N GLY A 46 -6.95 5.27 -4.41
CA GLY A 46 -6.30 6.21 -3.49
C GLY A 46 -6.88 6.13 -2.06
N GLU A 47 -8.19 5.92 -1.95
CA GLU A 47 -8.89 5.69 -0.68
C GLU A 47 -8.47 4.38 0.00
N GLN A 48 -8.42 3.28 -0.75
CA GLN A 48 -7.98 1.99 -0.20
C GLN A 48 -6.51 2.03 0.24
N ALA A 49 -5.65 2.74 -0.49
CA ALA A 49 -4.25 2.94 -0.13
C ALA A 49 -4.09 3.81 1.13
N ALA A 50 -4.87 4.89 1.26
CA ALA A 50 -4.93 5.72 2.46
C ALA A 50 -5.43 4.91 3.68
N GLN A 51 -6.47 4.10 3.50
CA GLN A 51 -6.99 3.23 4.54
C GLN A 51 -5.95 2.18 4.97
N LEU A 52 -5.27 1.55 4.00
CA LEU A 52 -4.19 0.61 4.27
C LEU A 52 -3.02 1.29 5.02
N LEU A 53 -2.70 2.54 4.70
CA LEU A 53 -1.70 3.31 5.44
C LEU A 53 -2.09 3.43 6.92
N ILE A 54 -3.31 3.88 7.21
CA ILE A 54 -3.80 4.04 8.59
C ILE A 54 -3.80 2.68 9.31
N GLN A 55 -4.27 1.61 8.67
CA GLN A 55 -4.28 0.26 9.23
C GLN A 55 -2.85 -0.23 9.55
N THR A 56 -1.90 -0.02 8.65
CA THR A 56 -0.51 -0.46 8.85
C THR A 56 0.20 0.35 9.93
N LEU A 57 -0.08 1.65 10.05
CA LEU A 57 0.42 2.48 11.14
C LEU A 57 -0.17 2.06 12.50
N ASN A 58 -1.49 1.84 12.56
CA ASN A 58 -2.16 1.33 13.78
C ASN A 58 -1.60 -0.02 14.21
N GLY A 59 -1.32 -0.91 13.26
CA GLY A 59 -0.78 -2.24 13.52
C GLY A 59 0.62 -2.26 14.15
N LYS A 60 1.36 -1.13 14.12
CA LYS A 60 2.68 -1.03 14.75
C LYS A 60 2.62 -1.03 16.28
N GLY A 61 1.51 -0.61 16.87
CA GLY A 61 1.25 -0.70 18.31
C GLY A 61 2.04 0.25 19.23
N PHE A 62 3.11 0.88 18.74
CA PHE A 62 3.89 1.87 19.50
C PHE A 62 3.67 3.32 19.02
N LEU A 63 2.94 3.52 17.92
CA LEU A 63 2.61 4.84 17.38
C LEU A 63 1.26 5.31 17.90
N ASP A 64 1.16 6.61 18.21
CA ASP A 64 -0.11 7.27 18.44
C ASP A 64 -0.64 7.82 17.11
N THR A 65 -1.72 7.22 16.61
CA THR A 65 -2.35 7.57 15.33
C THR A 65 -3.67 8.31 15.50
N SER A 66 -3.97 8.77 16.72
CA SER A 66 -5.24 9.45 17.05
C SER A 66 -5.51 10.67 16.15
N GLN A 67 -4.46 11.36 15.70
CA GLN A 67 -4.56 12.56 14.87
C GLN A 67 -4.88 12.28 13.39
N ILE A 68 -4.68 11.05 12.92
CA ILE A 68 -4.95 10.64 11.52
C ILE A 68 -6.18 9.71 11.40
N GLY A 69 -6.68 9.19 12.53
CA GLY A 69 -7.74 8.18 12.55
C GLY A 69 -9.18 8.69 12.40
N VAL A 70 -9.42 9.99 12.56
CA VAL A 70 -10.75 10.61 12.39
C VAL A 70 -10.67 11.76 11.38
N PRO A 71 -10.50 11.46 10.08
CA PRO A 71 -10.45 12.50 9.08
C PRO A 71 -11.84 13.11 8.88
N ILE A 72 -11.94 14.44 8.98
CA ILE A 72 -13.02 15.19 8.33
C ILE A 72 -12.87 15.06 6.81
N TYR A 73 -13.96 15.30 6.05
CA TYR A 73 -13.99 15.07 4.60
C TYR A 73 -12.80 15.68 3.84
N GLU A 74 -12.40 16.91 4.19
CA GLU A 74 -11.29 17.61 3.55
C GLU A 74 -9.95 16.89 3.78
N THR A 75 -9.62 16.56 5.03
CA THR A 75 -8.43 15.79 5.42
C THR A 75 -8.38 14.40 4.77
N HIS A 76 -9.55 13.79 4.54
CA HIS A 76 -9.64 12.50 3.87
C HIS A 76 -9.22 12.59 2.39
N GLN A 77 -9.73 13.57 1.65
CA GLN A 77 -9.35 13.78 0.24
C GLN A 77 -7.87 14.08 0.10
N GLU A 78 -7.40 14.96 0.97
CA GLU A 78 -6.01 15.37 1.15
C GLU A 78 -5.03 14.18 1.32
N LEU A 79 -5.44 13.15 2.07
CA LEU A 79 -4.66 11.92 2.21
C LEU A 79 -4.76 11.00 0.99
N CYS A 80 -5.90 10.99 0.29
CA CYS A 80 -6.16 10.11 -0.85
C CYS A 80 -5.50 10.60 -2.15
N ASP A 81 -5.47 11.91 -2.40
CA ASP A 81 -4.97 12.52 -3.63
C ASP A 81 -3.51 12.15 -3.98
N PRO A 82 -2.56 12.12 -3.01
CA PRO A 82 -1.21 11.63 -3.26
C PRO A 82 -1.21 10.18 -3.77
N PHE A 83 -2.02 9.30 -3.18
CA PHE A 83 -2.09 7.90 -3.62
C PHE A 83 -2.76 7.74 -4.98
N THR A 84 -3.80 8.52 -5.27
CA THR A 84 -4.41 8.58 -6.60
C THR A 84 -3.41 9.02 -7.66
N SER A 85 -2.57 10.00 -7.34
CA SER A 85 -1.51 10.46 -8.25
C SER A 85 -0.40 9.42 -8.41
N MET A 86 0.01 8.77 -7.32
CA MET A 86 1.06 7.75 -7.34
C MET A 86 0.66 6.47 -8.07
N SER A 87 -0.63 6.10 -8.07
CA SER A 87 -1.11 4.92 -8.81
C SER A 87 -0.96 5.05 -10.33
N GLN A 88 -0.77 6.28 -10.84
CA GLN A 88 -0.52 6.55 -12.27
C GLN A 88 0.97 6.48 -12.64
N ILE A 89 1.87 6.31 -11.67
CA ILE A 89 3.32 6.26 -11.92
C ILE A 89 3.74 4.85 -12.31
N ASP A 90 4.53 4.74 -13.37
CA ASP A 90 5.18 3.49 -13.76
C ASP A 90 6.02 2.92 -12.62
N GLY A 91 5.76 1.66 -12.25
CA GLY A 91 6.47 0.97 -11.17
C GLY A 91 5.89 1.19 -9.77
N TRP A 92 4.72 1.81 -9.63
CA TRP A 92 3.94 1.75 -8.40
C TRP A 92 3.62 0.29 -8.02
N GLY A 93 3.95 -0.08 -6.78
CA GLY A 93 3.87 -1.42 -6.22
C GLY A 93 2.65 -1.65 -5.33
N ASP A 94 1.60 -0.84 -5.45
CA ASP A 94 0.37 -0.93 -4.65
C ASP A 94 0.67 -1.06 -3.15
N ALA A 95 0.14 -2.10 -2.50
CA ALA A 95 0.28 -2.33 -1.07
C ALA A 95 1.75 -2.34 -0.61
N ARG A 96 2.69 -2.81 -1.45
CA ARG A 96 4.12 -2.83 -1.13
C ARG A 96 4.67 -1.42 -0.89
N ASP A 97 4.24 -0.46 -1.69
CA ASP A 97 4.67 0.92 -1.54
C ASP A 97 3.99 1.59 -0.36
N VAL A 98 2.71 1.31 -0.12
CA VAL A 98 2.00 1.77 1.10
C VAL A 98 2.70 1.28 2.37
N HIS A 99 3.13 0.01 2.41
CA HIS A 99 3.93 -0.52 3.52
C HIS A 99 5.28 0.19 3.66
N THR A 100 5.96 0.47 2.54
CA THR A 100 7.23 1.19 2.56
C THR A 100 7.06 2.60 3.12
N ILE A 101 5.99 3.30 2.71
CA ILE A 101 5.62 4.61 3.22
C ILE A 101 5.33 4.56 4.73
N SER A 102 4.61 3.54 5.21
CA SER A 102 4.31 3.41 6.64
C SER A 102 5.57 3.15 7.48
N GLU A 103 6.55 2.41 6.97
CA GLU A 103 7.86 2.27 7.61
C GLU A 103 8.63 3.59 7.64
N ASP A 104 8.60 4.37 6.56
CA ASP A 104 9.29 5.65 6.49
C ASP A 104 8.66 6.68 7.45
N ILE A 105 7.32 6.70 7.59
CA ILE A 105 6.61 7.51 8.59
C ILE A 105 7.01 7.08 10.00
N ALA A 106 6.94 5.78 10.31
CA ALA A 106 7.29 5.27 11.64
C ALA A 106 8.74 5.62 12.02
N ARG A 107 9.68 5.45 11.08
CA ARG A 107 11.08 5.85 11.25
C ARG A 107 11.18 7.35 11.52
N ARG A 108 10.46 8.19 10.77
CA ARG A 108 10.52 9.65 10.90
C ARG A 108 10.04 10.10 12.27
N VAL A 109 8.93 9.54 12.77
CA VAL A 109 8.39 9.82 14.11
C VAL A 109 9.38 9.36 15.19
N LEU A 110 9.90 8.15 15.09
CA LEU A 110 10.87 7.60 16.06
C LEU A 110 12.17 8.42 16.14
N LEU A 111 12.68 8.90 15.00
CA LEU A 111 13.87 9.75 14.97
C LEU A 111 13.57 11.21 15.36
N GLY A 112 12.31 11.60 15.39
CA GLY A 112 11.85 12.95 15.74
C GLY A 112 11.53 13.14 17.22
N SER A 113 11.29 12.07 17.99
CA SER A 113 11.02 12.15 19.43
C SER A 113 12.27 12.58 20.19
N GLY A 114 12.14 13.64 20.99
CA GLY A 114 13.25 14.20 21.77
C GLY A 114 13.42 13.54 23.14
N GLU A 115 12.33 13.01 23.69
CA GLU A 115 12.27 12.47 25.06
C GLU A 115 11.74 11.03 25.08
N PRO A 116 12.21 10.16 26.00
CA PRO A 116 11.80 8.75 26.07
C PRO A 116 10.30 8.53 26.33
N ASP A 117 9.65 9.47 27.01
CA ASP A 117 8.23 9.40 27.40
C ASP A 117 7.32 10.22 26.47
N GLU A 118 7.88 10.86 25.43
CA GLU A 118 7.08 11.61 24.47
C GLU A 118 6.26 10.65 23.60
N PRO A 119 4.94 10.87 23.45
CA PRO A 119 4.12 10.03 22.58
C PRO A 119 4.63 10.12 21.15
N LEU A 120 4.85 8.96 20.52
CA LEU A 120 5.24 8.84 19.11
C LEU A 120 4.03 9.11 18.20
N SER A 121 3.57 10.36 18.20
CA SER A 121 2.36 10.80 17.51
C SER A 121 2.61 10.97 16.01
N VAL A 122 1.76 10.32 15.21
CA VAL A 122 1.75 10.48 13.76
C VAL A 122 0.83 11.65 13.43
N THR A 123 1.41 12.78 13.04
CA THR A 123 0.65 13.95 12.58
C THR A 123 0.46 13.92 11.07
N LEU A 124 -0.55 14.64 10.58
CA LEU A 124 -0.77 14.81 9.14
C LEU A 124 0.45 15.43 8.46
N ASP A 125 1.12 16.41 9.08
CA ASP A 125 2.32 17.02 8.53
C ASP A 125 3.43 15.99 8.25
N VAL A 126 3.67 15.06 9.18
CA VAL A 126 4.66 13.99 8.98
C VAL A 126 4.27 13.08 7.82
N VAL A 127 2.98 12.71 7.73
CA VAL A 127 2.46 11.89 6.63
C VAL A 127 2.67 12.62 5.30
N TYR A 128 2.30 13.89 5.23
CA TYR A 128 2.46 14.72 4.04
C TYR A 128 3.91 14.88 3.61
N GLU A 129 4.82 15.16 4.54
CA GLU A 129 6.25 15.26 4.23
C GLU A 129 6.78 13.96 3.62
N VAL A 130 6.41 12.80 4.19
CA VAL A 130 6.85 11.51 3.66
C VAL A 130 6.25 11.25 2.28
N LEU A 131 4.95 11.51 2.09
CA LEU A 131 4.30 11.34 0.79
C LEU A 131 4.96 12.23 -0.27
N CYS A 132 5.14 13.53 -0.01
CA CYS A 132 5.84 14.45 -0.90
C CYS A 132 7.24 13.95 -1.28
N ASN A 133 8.01 13.48 -0.31
CA ASN A 133 9.35 12.92 -0.54
C ASN A 133 9.32 11.69 -1.46
N VAL A 134 8.35 10.80 -1.28
CA VAL A 134 8.19 9.60 -2.11
C VAL A 134 7.75 9.97 -3.52
N THR A 135 6.79 10.87 -3.68
CA THR A 135 6.31 11.36 -4.98
C THR A 135 7.44 12.05 -5.76
N GLN A 136 8.24 12.88 -5.09
CA GLN A 136 9.37 13.59 -5.71
C GLN A 136 10.51 12.65 -6.13
N ARG A 137 10.87 11.65 -5.30
CA ARG A 137 11.88 10.63 -5.66
C ARG A 137 11.53 9.84 -6.92
N ARG A 138 10.22 9.74 -7.23
CA ARG A 138 9.70 8.99 -8.36
C ARG A 138 9.33 9.87 -9.56
N GLY A 139 9.69 11.15 -9.54
CA GLY A 139 9.50 12.07 -10.66
C GLY A 139 8.05 12.49 -10.91
N ALA A 140 7.15 12.27 -9.94
CA ALA A 140 5.78 12.75 -10.01
C ALA A 140 5.61 14.11 -9.33
N HIS A 141 4.57 14.84 -9.72
CA HIS A 141 4.23 16.11 -9.09
C HIS A 141 3.80 15.87 -7.64
N PRO A 142 4.40 16.57 -6.65
CA PRO A 142 3.97 16.46 -5.26
C PRO A 142 2.49 16.88 -5.13
N PRO A 143 1.77 16.38 -4.11
CA PRO A 143 0.39 16.78 -3.87
C PRO A 143 0.27 18.30 -3.78
N VAL A 144 -0.75 18.83 -4.45
CA VAL A 144 -0.85 20.26 -4.85
C VAL A 144 -1.13 21.19 -3.67
N SER A 145 -1.59 20.65 -2.54
CA SER A 145 -2.00 21.45 -1.38
C SER A 145 -1.36 20.93 -0.10
N ARG A 146 -0.55 21.78 0.54
CA ARG A 146 -0.28 21.64 1.97
C ARG A 146 -1.61 21.92 2.69
N PRO A 147 -2.02 21.13 3.69
CA PRO A 147 -3.24 21.42 4.43
C PRO A 147 -3.13 22.83 5.00
N SER A 148 -4.16 23.65 4.77
CA SER A 148 -4.24 24.96 5.41
C SER A 148 -4.82 24.77 6.82
N PHE A 149 -3.99 24.39 7.78
CA PHE A 149 -4.44 24.28 9.16
C PHE A 149 -4.56 25.68 9.79
N SER A 150 -5.79 26.09 10.10
CA SER A 150 -6.05 26.99 11.21
C SER A 150 -6.06 26.15 12.48
N ASN A 151 -5.17 26.46 13.42
CA ASN A 151 -5.21 25.98 14.81
C ASN A 151 -6.54 26.32 15.49
#